data_AF-A0A3C1C5P1-F1
#
_entry.id   AF-A0A3C1C5P1-F1
#
_cell.length_a   1.000
_cell.length_b   1.000
_cell.length_c   1.000
_cell.angle_alpha   90.00
_cell.angle_beta   90.00
_cell.angle_gamma   90.00
#
_symmetry.space_group_name_H-M   'P 1'
#
loop_
_entity.id
_entity.type
_entity.pdbx_description
1 polymer ?
#
loop_
_entity_poly.entity_id
_entity_poly.type
_entity_poly.pdbx_seq_one_letter_code
_entity_poly.pdbx_strand_id
1 'polypeptide(L)'
;MGFLPNNRKEKRAKNTPIASIIILATICIYIVSCSSVPKEIAIAGIFDHFEKTPQVILRSGDIFLRDIAASLDDSTIEALEAIASDKPNESEEMKEPSKPIDRAKIDKLLTRAQVAGIGISLTDKGQPALEAVFAGNFPDLLTSLSFSLDSNWKKINGGYALKSGSLYVRNPDRGQVHLATWMPPVSPLTNPGATALATKSGVLANAVDFAIYIDAKSTIVSQLPIMEGVTLPFEGILMSATREATSPPKGSPSAMYRTIFKIQMKDEQGARTYKPIVRFLWVMLSSKLGSYGIPITPETPIEQQGSVFVSQPVWISAQQLVDVALSISSFNN
;
A
#
# COMPACT_ATOMS: atom_id res chain seq x y z
N MET A 1 -60.05 -58.35 -15.42
CA MET A 1 -59.40 -57.40 -16.36
C MET A 1 -60.33 -56.21 -16.53
N GLY A 2 -60.25 -55.09 -15.83
CA GLY A 2 -59.16 -54.50 -15.08
C GLY A 2 -58.45 -53.43 -15.91
N PHE A 3 -59.06 -52.27 -16.15
CA PHE A 3 -58.35 -51.02 -16.43
C PHE A 3 -59.18 -49.81 -15.97
N LEU A 4 -58.66 -49.14 -14.95
CA LEU A 4 -59.15 -47.89 -14.35
C LEU A 4 -58.83 -46.70 -15.27
N PRO A 5 -59.65 -45.63 -15.27
CA PRO A 5 -59.21 -44.33 -15.77
C PRO A 5 -58.21 -43.73 -14.78
N ASN A 6 -56.95 -43.64 -15.19
CA ASN A 6 -55.90 -43.03 -14.39
C ASN A 6 -55.99 -41.50 -14.48
N ASN A 7 -56.61 -40.88 -13.47
CA ASN A 7 -56.52 -39.45 -13.19
C ASN A 7 -55.08 -39.09 -12.78
N ARG A 8 -54.20 -38.82 -13.75
CA ARG A 8 -52.98 -38.05 -13.49
C ARG A 8 -53.24 -36.57 -13.71
N LYS A 9 -53.47 -35.87 -12.59
CA LYS A 9 -53.19 -34.44 -12.48
C LYS A 9 -51.68 -34.25 -12.67
N GLU A 10 -51.24 -34.02 -13.90
CA GLU A 10 -49.93 -33.42 -14.13
C GLU A 10 -49.98 -31.99 -13.57
N LYS A 11 -49.35 -31.81 -12.41
CA LYS A 11 -48.97 -30.49 -11.92
C LYS A 11 -48.04 -29.90 -13.00
N ARG A 12 -48.55 -28.96 -13.81
CA ARG A 12 -47.73 -28.02 -14.55
C ARG A 12 -46.71 -27.44 -13.55
N ALA A 13 -45.44 -27.77 -13.73
CA ALA A 13 -44.37 -27.00 -13.13
C ALA A 13 -44.60 -25.56 -13.59
N LYS A 14 -44.92 -24.66 -12.65
CA LYS A 14 -45.03 -23.24 -12.94
C LYS A 14 -43.64 -22.83 -13.44
N ASN A 15 -43.53 -22.56 -14.73
CA ASN A 15 -42.38 -21.89 -15.31
C ASN A 15 -42.18 -20.61 -14.51
N THR A 16 -41.20 -20.60 -13.61
CA THR A 16 -40.70 -19.38 -13.01
C THR A 16 -40.27 -18.51 -14.19
N PRO A 17 -40.92 -17.36 -14.46
CA PRO A 17 -40.58 -16.61 -15.65
C PRO A 17 -39.13 -16.19 -15.47
N ILE A 18 -38.31 -16.34 -16.52
CA ILE A 18 -36.88 -15.97 -16.53
C ILE A 18 -36.68 -14.55 -15.98
N ALA A 19 -37.69 -13.67 -16.15
CA ALA A 19 -37.79 -12.36 -15.52
C ALA A 19 -37.65 -12.36 -13.99
N SER A 20 -38.20 -13.34 -13.26
CA SER A 20 -38.06 -13.46 -11.80
C SER A 20 -36.63 -13.83 -11.37
N ILE A 21 -35.94 -14.64 -12.17
CA ILE A 21 -34.53 -15.00 -11.95
C ILE A 21 -33.63 -13.79 -12.26
N ILE A 22 -33.93 -13.05 -13.33
CA ILE A 22 -33.21 -11.81 -13.68
C ILE A 22 -33.45 -10.74 -12.61
N ILE A 23 -34.68 -10.55 -12.12
CA ILE A 23 -34.99 -9.58 -11.06
C ILE A 23 -34.31 -9.98 -9.74
N LEU A 24 -34.34 -11.27 -9.36
CA LEU A 24 -33.63 -11.74 -8.17
C LEU A 24 -32.11 -11.62 -8.32
N ALA A 25 -31.56 -11.88 -9.51
CA ALA A 25 -30.15 -11.65 -9.81
C ALA A 25 -29.80 -10.15 -9.77
N THR A 26 -30.67 -9.27 -10.27
CA THR A 26 -30.48 -7.82 -10.25
C THR A 26 -30.55 -7.27 -8.83
N ILE A 27 -31.45 -7.81 -7.99
CA ILE A 27 -31.57 -7.49 -6.56
C ILE A 27 -30.38 -8.03 -5.78
N CYS A 28 -29.91 -9.26 -6.05
CA CYS A 28 -28.68 -9.79 -5.45
C CYS A 28 -27.45 -8.99 -5.90
N ILE A 29 -27.37 -8.55 -7.16
CA ILE A 29 -26.31 -7.67 -7.65
C ILE A 29 -26.38 -6.31 -6.94
N TYR A 30 -27.57 -5.71 -6.79
CA TYR A 30 -27.76 -4.44 -6.08
C TYR A 30 -27.48 -4.54 -4.57
N ILE A 31 -27.80 -5.65 -3.91
CA ILE A 31 -27.52 -5.86 -2.48
C ILE A 31 -26.03 -6.18 -2.25
N VAL A 32 -25.35 -6.80 -3.22
CA VAL A 32 -23.87 -6.97 -3.22
C VAL A 32 -23.14 -5.65 -3.54
N SER A 33 -23.86 -4.58 -3.92
CA SER A 33 -23.29 -3.29 -4.35
C SER A 33 -23.05 -2.25 -3.25
N CYS A 34 -23.32 -2.55 -1.98
CA CYS A 34 -22.95 -1.66 -0.85
C CYS A 34 -21.57 -2.01 -0.25
N SER A 35 -20.61 -2.40 -1.09
CA SER A 35 -19.24 -2.78 -0.66
C SER A 35 -18.23 -1.63 -0.82
N SER A 36 -18.68 -0.38 -0.94
CA SER A 36 -17.78 0.78 -0.91
C SER A 36 -17.56 1.20 0.53
N VAL A 37 -16.34 1.09 1.03
CA VAL A 37 -15.97 1.61 2.35
C VAL A 37 -15.80 3.13 2.25
N PRO A 38 -16.50 3.96 3.05
CA PRO A 38 -16.24 5.40 3.11
C PRO A 38 -14.78 5.69 3.43
N LYS A 39 -14.21 6.74 2.84
CA LYS A 39 -12.78 7.06 2.94
C LYS A 39 -12.31 7.17 4.40
N GLU A 40 -13.11 7.75 5.28
CA GLU A 40 -12.76 7.94 6.69
C GLU A 40 -12.67 6.61 7.44
N ILE A 41 -13.60 5.69 7.17
CA ILE A 41 -13.61 4.34 7.74
C ILE A 41 -12.46 3.52 7.15
N ALA A 42 -12.23 3.68 5.86
CA ALA A 42 -11.11 3.04 5.16
C ALA A 42 -9.77 3.49 5.74
N ILE A 43 -9.56 4.79 6.00
CA ILE A 43 -8.33 5.30 6.64
C ILE A 43 -8.17 4.71 8.03
N ALA A 44 -9.20 4.78 8.87
CA ALA A 44 -9.12 4.33 10.26
C ALA A 44 -8.77 2.84 10.38
N GLY A 45 -9.31 1.99 9.50
CA GLY A 45 -9.13 0.54 9.54
C GLY A 45 -8.13 -0.04 8.52
N ILE A 46 -7.36 0.79 7.80
CA ILE A 46 -6.51 0.31 6.70
C ILE A 46 -5.42 -0.66 7.15
N PHE A 47 -4.99 -0.56 8.42
CA PHE A 47 -3.94 -1.39 8.99
C PHE A 47 -4.46 -2.52 9.91
N ASP A 48 -5.77 -2.65 10.11
CA ASP A 48 -6.35 -3.63 11.04
C ASP A 48 -6.17 -5.08 10.56
N HIS A 49 -5.98 -5.26 9.25
CA HIS A 49 -5.84 -6.57 8.61
C HIS A 49 -4.38 -6.95 8.35
N PHE A 50 -3.43 -6.14 8.83
CA PHE A 50 -2.01 -6.47 8.71
C PHE A 50 -1.67 -7.65 9.62
N GLU A 51 -1.00 -8.64 9.05
CA GLU A 51 -0.59 -9.88 9.71
C GLU A 51 0.73 -9.70 10.46
N LYS A 52 1.57 -8.75 10.03
CA LYS A 52 2.87 -8.44 10.65
C LYS A 52 2.91 -7.03 11.22
N THR A 53 3.86 -6.79 12.14
CA THR A 53 4.19 -5.44 12.59
C THR A 53 5.26 -4.87 11.66
N PRO A 54 4.90 -3.94 10.76
CA PRO A 54 5.84 -3.32 9.84
C PRO A 54 6.86 -2.43 10.54
N GLN A 55 8.04 -2.30 9.92
CA GLN A 55 9.05 -1.30 10.27
C GLN A 55 8.90 -0.02 9.45
N VAL A 56 8.25 -0.10 8.29
CA VAL A 56 7.86 1.04 7.46
C VAL A 56 6.39 0.91 7.15
N ILE A 57 5.61 1.96 7.39
CA ILE A 57 4.18 2.03 7.02
C ILE A 57 3.90 3.22 6.15
N LEU A 58 3.00 3.05 5.21
CA LEU A 58 2.61 4.05 4.25
C LEU A 58 1.09 4.02 4.12
N ARG A 59 0.48 5.20 4.14
CA ARG A 59 -0.94 5.38 3.83
C ARG A 59 -1.05 6.40 2.71
N SER A 60 -1.85 6.07 1.72
CA SER A 60 -2.07 6.88 0.53
C SER A 60 -3.56 7.01 0.24
N GLY A 61 -3.99 8.22 -0.12
CA GLY A 61 -5.33 8.48 -0.62
C GLY A 61 -5.41 8.34 -2.14
N ASP A 62 -6.64 8.25 -2.62
CA ASP A 62 -7.02 8.08 -4.01
C ASP A 62 -6.39 9.08 -4.99
N ILE A 63 -6.20 10.33 -4.59
CA ILE A 63 -5.61 11.37 -5.45
C ILE A 63 -4.13 11.09 -5.66
N PHE A 64 -3.39 10.86 -4.57
CA PHE A 64 -1.97 10.52 -4.62
C PHE A 64 -1.73 9.23 -5.41
N LEU A 65 -2.52 8.18 -5.16
CA LEU A 65 -2.41 6.92 -5.90
C LEU A 65 -2.50 7.12 -7.41
N ARG A 66 -3.30 8.07 -7.89
CA ARG A 66 -3.43 8.35 -9.32
C ARG A 66 -2.32 9.18 -9.90
N ASP A 67 -1.88 10.20 -9.16
CA ASP A 67 -0.75 11.01 -9.61
C ASP A 67 0.52 10.13 -9.71
N ILE A 68 0.74 9.22 -8.75
CA ILE A 68 1.84 8.26 -8.81
C ILE A 68 1.65 7.22 -9.92
N ALA A 69 0.45 6.67 -10.11
CA ALA A 69 0.19 5.73 -11.22
C ALA A 69 0.54 6.35 -12.59
N ALA A 70 0.21 7.63 -12.77
CA ALA A 70 0.54 8.36 -14.00
C ALA A 70 2.05 8.59 -14.17
N SER A 71 2.83 8.55 -13.08
CA SER A 71 4.30 8.61 -13.08
C SER A 71 4.99 7.27 -13.32
N LEU A 72 4.27 6.14 -13.34
CA LEU A 72 4.83 4.83 -13.64
C LEU A 72 4.82 4.60 -15.16
N ASP A 73 5.98 4.81 -15.81
CA ASP A 73 6.21 4.42 -17.20
C ASP A 73 6.76 2.98 -17.32
N ASP A 74 6.88 2.45 -18.55
CA ASP A 74 7.32 1.07 -18.76
C ASP A 74 8.73 0.86 -18.22
N SER A 75 9.62 1.86 -18.32
CA SER A 75 10.96 1.81 -17.74
C SER A 75 10.94 1.77 -16.20
N THR A 76 10.03 2.50 -15.58
CA THR A 76 9.84 2.49 -14.11
C THR A 76 9.30 1.14 -13.65
N ILE A 77 8.35 0.59 -14.41
CA ILE A 77 7.76 -0.71 -14.16
C ILE A 77 8.80 -1.82 -14.33
N GLU A 78 9.60 -1.79 -15.40
CA GLU A 78 10.72 -2.71 -15.62
C GLU A 78 11.77 -2.61 -14.49
N ALA A 79 12.09 -1.39 -14.02
CA ALA A 79 12.97 -1.21 -12.88
C ALA A 79 12.38 -1.82 -11.59
N LEU A 80 11.08 -1.67 -11.35
CA LEU A 80 10.39 -2.30 -10.21
C LEU A 80 10.37 -3.83 -10.33
N GLU A 81 10.19 -4.39 -11.53
CA GLU A 81 10.27 -5.84 -11.78
C GLU A 81 11.67 -6.39 -11.54
N ALA A 82 12.70 -5.68 -11.98
CA ALA A 82 14.10 -6.05 -11.76
C ALA A 82 14.43 -6.09 -10.26
N ILE A 83 13.86 -5.18 -9.48
CA ILE A 83 14.05 -5.13 -8.02
C ILE A 83 13.23 -6.21 -7.30
N ALA A 84 12.03 -6.54 -7.79
CA ALA A 84 11.17 -7.56 -7.20
C ALA A 84 11.58 -9.00 -7.56
N SER A 85 12.34 -9.18 -8.64
CA SER A 85 12.82 -10.48 -9.08
C SER A 85 14.09 -10.86 -8.32
N ASP A 86 13.93 -11.61 -7.24
CA ASP A 86 14.98 -12.18 -6.39
C ASP A 86 15.77 -13.31 -7.10
N LYS A 87 16.14 -13.11 -8.37
CA LYS A 87 16.94 -14.05 -9.15
C LYS A 87 18.39 -13.56 -9.21
N PRO A 88 19.30 -14.13 -8.40
CA PRO A 88 20.73 -13.86 -8.55
C PRO A 88 21.17 -14.39 -9.91
N ASN A 89 21.67 -13.51 -10.78
CA ASN A 89 22.39 -13.80 -12.02
C ASN A 89 22.21 -15.23 -12.55
N GLU A 90 21.03 -15.55 -13.08
CA GLU A 90 20.96 -16.57 -14.11
C GLU A 90 21.69 -15.96 -15.32
N SER A 91 22.80 -16.60 -15.66
CA SER A 91 23.65 -16.34 -16.83
C SER A 91 22.84 -15.83 -18.03
N GLU A 92 23.41 -14.85 -18.74
CA GLU A 92 22.83 -14.07 -19.85
C GLU A 92 22.22 -14.85 -21.04
N GLU A 93 22.16 -16.19 -20.97
CA GLU A 93 21.53 -17.02 -21.98
C GLU A 93 20.13 -17.46 -21.51
N MET A 94 19.11 -16.86 -22.16
CA MET A 94 17.66 -17.10 -22.00
C MET A 94 16.94 -16.32 -20.88
N LYS A 95 17.04 -14.98 -20.88
CA LYS A 95 15.90 -14.16 -20.41
C LYS A 95 14.80 -14.26 -21.46
N GLU A 96 13.79 -15.11 -21.25
CA GLU A 96 12.51 -14.89 -21.92
C GLU A 96 12.06 -13.47 -21.57
N PRO A 97 11.65 -12.64 -22.54
CA PRO A 97 11.19 -11.29 -22.26
C PRO A 97 10.04 -11.38 -21.25
N SER A 98 10.21 -10.77 -20.08
CA SER A 98 9.10 -10.64 -19.13
C SER A 98 7.95 -9.98 -19.88
N LYS A 99 6.75 -10.57 -19.78
CA LYS A 99 5.58 -9.93 -20.38
C LYS A 99 5.43 -8.57 -19.69
N PRO A 100 5.33 -7.46 -20.45
CA PRO A 100 5.16 -6.15 -19.86
C PRO A 100 3.96 -6.17 -18.91
N ILE A 101 4.13 -5.61 -17.72
CA ILE A 101 3.05 -5.49 -16.74
C ILE A 101 1.88 -4.78 -17.43
N ASP A 102 0.71 -5.41 -17.34
CA ASP A 102 -0.52 -4.87 -17.91
C ASP A 102 -0.92 -3.61 -17.12
N ARG A 103 -0.50 -2.43 -17.61
CA ARG A 103 -0.83 -1.13 -17.02
C ARG A 103 -2.34 -0.96 -16.84
N ALA A 104 -3.16 -1.52 -17.74
CA ALA A 104 -4.60 -1.45 -17.62
C ALA A 104 -5.14 -2.26 -16.42
N LYS A 105 -4.43 -3.29 -15.94
CA LYS A 105 -4.78 -3.99 -14.69
C LYS A 105 -4.41 -3.17 -13.46
N ILE A 106 -3.25 -2.51 -13.46
CA ILE A 106 -2.85 -1.58 -12.38
C ILE A 106 -3.85 -0.44 -12.29
N ASP A 107 -4.17 0.18 -13.42
CA ASP A 107 -5.16 1.25 -13.49
C ASP A 107 -6.52 0.80 -13.00
N LYS A 108 -6.98 -0.42 -13.33
CA LYS A 108 -8.26 -0.96 -12.83
C LYS A 108 -8.28 -1.17 -11.31
N LEU A 109 -7.18 -1.60 -10.71
CA LEU A 109 -7.09 -1.76 -9.25
C LEU A 109 -7.05 -0.40 -8.56
N LEU A 110 -6.15 0.48 -9.00
CA LEU A 110 -6.01 1.81 -8.44
C LEU A 110 -7.28 2.62 -8.66
N THR A 111 -8.00 2.44 -9.77
CA THR A 111 -9.29 3.12 -10.04
C THR A 111 -10.34 2.87 -9.00
N ARG A 112 -10.34 1.69 -8.42
CA ARG A 112 -11.29 1.25 -7.41
C ARG A 112 -10.83 1.55 -5.98
N ALA A 113 -9.53 1.71 -5.76
CA ALA A 113 -8.96 2.06 -4.46
C ALA A 113 -9.24 3.53 -4.10
N GLN A 114 -9.77 3.73 -2.90
CA GLN A 114 -9.89 5.06 -2.26
C GLN A 114 -8.74 5.33 -1.30
N VAL A 115 -8.24 4.29 -0.65
CA VAL A 115 -7.14 4.33 0.30
C VAL A 115 -6.28 3.09 0.09
N ALA A 116 -4.96 3.25 0.18
CA ALA A 116 -4.02 2.15 0.26
C ALA A 116 -3.19 2.26 1.54
N GLY A 117 -3.02 1.15 2.23
CA GLY A 117 -2.05 0.96 3.29
C GLY A 117 -0.99 -0.01 2.81
N ILE A 118 0.28 0.34 2.95
CA ILE A 118 1.41 -0.52 2.61
C ILE A 118 2.31 -0.61 3.83
N GLY A 119 2.84 -1.79 4.12
CA GLY A 119 3.84 -1.98 5.14
C GLY A 119 4.95 -2.91 4.71
N ILE A 120 6.15 -2.61 5.20
CA ILE A 120 7.36 -3.36 4.94
C ILE A 120 7.86 -3.88 6.29
N SER A 121 7.99 -5.19 6.38
CA SER A 121 8.55 -5.93 7.52
C SER A 121 9.79 -6.68 7.09
N LEU A 122 10.53 -7.24 8.06
CA LEU A 122 11.54 -8.26 7.77
C LEU A 122 10.96 -9.65 8.09
N THR A 123 11.34 -10.65 7.31
CA THR A 123 11.11 -12.06 7.63
C THR A 123 12.10 -12.53 8.70
N ASP A 124 11.87 -13.71 9.27
CA ASP A 124 12.80 -14.33 10.24
C ASP A 124 14.21 -14.56 9.64
N LYS A 125 14.31 -14.60 8.31
CA LYS A 125 15.57 -14.71 7.56
C LYS A 125 16.18 -13.36 7.18
N GLY A 126 15.60 -12.24 7.66
CA GLY A 126 16.06 -10.88 7.36
C GLY A 126 15.69 -10.36 5.97
N GLN A 127 14.93 -11.11 5.17
CA GLN A 127 14.46 -10.64 3.85
C GLN A 127 13.26 -9.69 3.97
N PRO A 128 13.11 -8.68 3.10
CA PRO A 128 11.96 -7.78 3.12
C PRO A 128 10.66 -8.53 2.79
N ALA A 129 9.62 -8.26 3.58
CA ALA A 129 8.28 -8.80 3.42
C ALA A 129 7.31 -7.63 3.25
N LEU A 130 6.55 -7.63 2.15
CA LEU A 130 5.62 -6.55 1.82
C LEU A 130 4.17 -7.01 2.00
N GLU A 131 3.38 -6.11 2.58
CA GLU A 131 1.95 -6.25 2.78
C GLU A 131 1.26 -4.98 2.29
N ALA A 132 0.15 -5.13 1.58
CA ALA A 132 -0.61 -4.01 1.06
C ALA A 132 -2.11 -4.28 1.15
N VAL A 133 -2.87 -3.31 1.67
CA VAL A 133 -4.33 -3.34 1.73
C VAL A 133 -4.86 -2.17 0.92
N PHE A 134 -5.73 -2.45 -0.04
CA PHE A 134 -6.45 -1.46 -0.81
C PHE A 134 -7.92 -1.47 -0.39
N ALA A 135 -8.42 -0.34 0.10
CA ALA A 135 -9.81 -0.17 0.49
C ALA A 135 -10.52 0.76 -0.48
N GLY A 136 -11.75 0.41 -0.89
CA GLY A 136 -12.53 1.20 -1.82
C GLY A 136 -13.70 0.41 -2.41
N ASN A 137 -13.90 0.51 -3.72
CA ASN A 137 -14.98 -0.19 -4.41
C ASN A 137 -14.54 -1.60 -4.84
N PHE A 138 -14.42 -2.51 -3.87
CA PHE A 138 -14.06 -3.91 -4.12
C PHE A 138 -15.17 -4.89 -3.72
N PRO A 139 -16.23 -5.08 -4.55
CA PRO A 139 -17.25 -6.08 -4.26
C PRO A 139 -16.65 -7.48 -4.18
N ASP A 140 -16.88 -8.18 -3.08
CA ASP A 140 -16.20 -9.44 -2.75
C ASP A 140 -16.38 -10.50 -3.85
N LEU A 141 -17.61 -10.66 -4.34
CA LEU A 141 -17.93 -11.62 -5.40
C LEU A 141 -17.22 -11.30 -6.72
N LEU A 142 -17.30 -10.04 -7.18
CA LEU A 142 -16.68 -9.63 -8.45
C LEU A 142 -15.15 -9.71 -8.37
N THR A 143 -14.60 -9.33 -7.22
CA THR A 143 -13.17 -9.35 -6.99
C THR A 143 -12.66 -10.79 -6.91
N SER A 144 -13.36 -11.68 -6.19
CA SER A 144 -13.06 -13.11 -6.15
C SER A 144 -13.18 -13.78 -7.52
N LEU A 145 -14.23 -13.46 -8.29
CA LEU A 145 -14.39 -13.97 -9.65
C LEU A 145 -13.26 -13.51 -10.57
N SER A 146 -12.78 -12.26 -10.45
CA SER A 146 -11.68 -11.76 -11.26
C SER A 146 -10.38 -12.56 -11.07
N PHE A 147 -10.07 -12.98 -9.85
CA PHE A 147 -8.92 -13.85 -9.57
C PHE A 147 -9.16 -15.30 -9.98
N SER A 148 -10.39 -15.81 -9.83
CA SER A 148 -10.72 -17.18 -10.24
C SER A 148 -10.69 -17.38 -11.76
N LEU A 149 -11.02 -16.33 -12.53
CA LEU A 149 -11.04 -16.37 -14.00
C LEU A 149 -9.69 -16.01 -14.64
N ASP A 150 -8.80 -15.33 -13.92
CA ASP A 150 -7.46 -15.02 -14.40
C ASP A 150 -6.55 -16.26 -14.26
N SER A 151 -6.07 -16.77 -15.39
CA SER A 151 -5.24 -17.98 -15.47
C SER A 151 -3.89 -17.87 -14.76
N ASN A 152 -3.47 -16.67 -14.37
CA ASN A 152 -2.22 -16.46 -13.64
C ASN A 152 -2.35 -16.78 -12.15
N TRP A 153 -3.58 -16.91 -11.62
CA TRP A 153 -3.82 -17.18 -10.21
C TRP A 153 -4.23 -18.63 -9.97
N LYS A 154 -3.88 -19.14 -8.79
CA LYS A 154 -4.30 -20.44 -8.29
C LYS A 154 -5.04 -20.24 -6.98
N LYS A 155 -6.26 -20.79 -6.86
CA LYS A 155 -6.99 -20.78 -5.60
C LYS A 155 -6.23 -21.60 -4.56
N ILE A 156 -6.08 -21.04 -3.36
CA ILE A 156 -5.47 -21.69 -2.19
C ILE A 156 -6.38 -21.52 -0.97
N ASN A 157 -6.05 -22.20 0.13
CA ASN A 157 -6.72 -21.93 1.39
C ASN A 157 -6.43 -20.48 1.83
N GLY A 158 -7.46 -19.74 2.24
CA GLY A 158 -7.33 -18.33 2.64
C GLY A 158 -7.24 -17.30 1.50
N GLY A 159 -7.23 -17.70 0.21
CA GLY A 159 -7.11 -16.71 -0.88
C GLY A 159 -6.70 -17.27 -2.24
N TYR A 160 -5.78 -16.56 -2.89
CA TYR A 160 -5.22 -16.86 -4.21
C TYR A 160 -3.69 -16.66 -4.18
N ALA A 161 -2.97 -17.50 -4.90
CA ALA A 161 -1.52 -17.37 -5.11
C ALA A 161 -1.24 -17.12 -6.59
N LEU A 162 -0.30 -16.22 -6.87
CA LEU A 162 0.21 -16.04 -8.23
C LEU A 162 1.00 -17.29 -8.62
N LYS A 163 0.80 -17.82 -9.82
CA LYS A 163 1.50 -19.04 -10.29
C LYS A 163 2.99 -18.81 -10.49
N SER A 164 3.39 -17.58 -10.79
CA SER A 164 4.77 -17.13 -11.00
C SER A 164 5.17 -16.09 -9.95
N GLY A 165 5.92 -16.49 -8.93
CA GLY A 165 6.42 -15.61 -7.88
C GLY A 165 5.75 -15.81 -6.51
N SER A 166 6.01 -14.88 -5.59
CA SER A 166 5.65 -15.00 -4.17
C SER A 166 4.48 -14.09 -3.75
N LEU A 167 3.63 -13.67 -4.69
CA LEU A 167 2.51 -12.78 -4.40
C LEU A 167 1.23 -13.57 -4.07
N TYR A 168 0.61 -13.19 -2.96
CA TYR A 168 -0.62 -13.82 -2.46
C TYR A 168 -1.68 -12.76 -2.22
N VAL A 169 -2.91 -13.06 -2.64
CA VAL A 169 -4.10 -12.24 -2.39
C VAL A 169 -4.94 -12.96 -1.34
N ARG A 170 -5.25 -12.33 -0.22
CA ARG A 170 -6.22 -12.87 0.76
C ARG A 170 -7.62 -12.86 0.15
N ASN A 171 -8.54 -13.66 0.69
CA ASN A 171 -9.93 -13.58 0.26
C ASN A 171 -10.42 -12.13 0.35
N PRO A 172 -10.97 -11.56 -0.74
CA PRO A 172 -11.56 -10.22 -0.69
C PRO A 172 -12.64 -10.17 0.37
N ASP A 173 -12.63 -9.12 1.19
CA ASP A 173 -13.57 -8.92 2.28
C ASP A 173 -13.93 -7.44 2.38
N ARG A 174 -15.22 -7.13 2.53
CA ARG A 174 -15.75 -5.81 2.90
C ARG A 174 -15.19 -4.65 2.09
N GLY A 175 -15.08 -4.79 0.78
CA GLY A 175 -14.57 -3.68 -0.04
C GLY A 175 -13.06 -3.48 0.05
N GLN A 176 -12.31 -4.51 0.45
CA GLN A 176 -10.86 -4.49 0.54
C GLN A 176 -10.20 -5.61 -0.26
N VAL A 177 -8.99 -5.32 -0.75
CA VAL A 177 -8.07 -6.29 -1.33
C VAL A 177 -6.78 -6.26 -0.52
N HIS A 178 -6.42 -7.40 0.05
CA HIS A 178 -5.21 -7.57 0.84
C HIS A 178 -4.21 -8.46 0.08
N LEU A 179 -3.03 -7.91 -0.19
CA LEU A 179 -1.88 -8.52 -0.84
C LEU A 179 -0.74 -8.72 0.15
N ALA A 180 -0.01 -9.84 0.06
CA ALA A 180 1.22 -10.05 0.81
C ALA A 180 2.23 -10.89 0.01
N THR A 181 3.52 -10.77 0.35
CA THR A 181 4.59 -11.58 -0.26
C THR A 181 4.84 -12.93 0.43
N TRP A 182 3.93 -13.34 1.31
CA TRP A 182 3.98 -14.64 2.00
C TRP A 182 2.62 -15.33 1.98
N MET A 183 2.68 -16.65 2.12
CA MET A 183 1.51 -17.51 2.11
C MET A 183 0.55 -17.15 3.26
N PRO A 184 -0.78 -17.12 3.02
CA PRO A 184 -1.75 -16.89 4.08
C PRO A 184 -1.56 -17.87 5.24
N PRO A 185 -1.67 -17.41 6.50
CA PRO A 185 -1.65 -18.30 7.65
C PRO A 185 -2.89 -19.21 7.63
N VAL A 186 -2.77 -20.39 8.24
CA VAL A 186 -3.86 -21.39 8.32
C VAL A 186 -5.07 -20.84 9.09
N SER A 187 -4.86 -19.84 9.95
CA SER A 187 -5.91 -19.10 10.65
C SER A 187 -5.63 -17.60 10.55
N PRO A 188 -6.65 -16.74 10.42
CA PRO A 188 -6.45 -15.30 10.37
C PRO A 188 -5.67 -14.83 11.59
N LEU A 189 -4.49 -14.26 11.36
CA LEU A 189 -3.71 -13.60 12.39
C LEU A 189 -4.07 -12.12 12.35
N THR A 190 -4.64 -11.62 13.44
CA THR A 190 -4.74 -10.17 13.65
C THR A 190 -3.54 -9.75 14.48
N ASN A 191 -2.74 -8.84 13.95
CA ASN A 191 -1.61 -8.27 14.66
C ASN A 191 -1.89 -6.79 14.95
N PRO A 192 -2.19 -6.41 16.20
CA PRO A 192 -2.51 -5.03 16.53
C PRO A 192 -1.30 -4.08 16.39
N GLY A 193 -0.09 -4.61 16.20
CA GLY A 193 1.14 -3.84 16.10
C GLY A 193 1.13 -2.84 14.96
N ALA A 194 0.56 -3.19 13.80
CA ALA A 194 0.44 -2.27 12.66
C ALA A 194 -0.49 -1.08 12.99
N THR A 195 -1.69 -1.36 13.52
CA THR A 195 -2.64 -0.32 13.95
C THR A 195 -2.06 0.57 15.06
N ALA A 196 -1.37 -0.03 16.04
CA ALA A 196 -0.70 0.72 17.11
C ALA A 196 0.39 1.64 16.56
N LEU A 197 1.21 1.15 15.62
CA LEU A 197 2.25 1.94 14.96
C LEU A 197 1.65 3.08 14.12
N ALA A 198 0.60 2.80 13.36
CA ALA A 198 -0.09 3.79 12.53
C ALA A 198 -0.74 4.90 13.36
N THR A 199 -1.33 4.54 14.50
CA THR A 199 -1.92 5.49 15.45
C THR A 199 -0.86 6.37 16.09
N LYS A 200 0.22 5.76 16.59
CA LYS A 200 1.31 6.46 17.26
C LYS A 200 2.07 7.40 16.33
N SER A 201 2.37 6.94 15.12
CA SER A 201 3.16 7.70 14.13
C SER A 201 2.43 8.91 13.55
N GLY A 202 1.10 8.93 13.60
CA GLY A 202 0.27 9.96 12.96
C GLY A 202 0.03 9.74 11.46
N VAL A 203 0.36 8.56 10.91
CA VAL A 203 0.12 8.21 9.49
C VAL A 203 -1.36 8.24 9.11
N LEU A 204 -2.24 8.01 10.09
CA LEU A 204 -3.70 8.02 9.95
C LEU A 204 -4.32 9.43 9.93
N ALA A 205 -3.53 10.50 9.94
CA ALA A 205 -4.07 11.85 9.88
C ALA A 205 -4.90 12.07 8.59
N ASN A 206 -6.19 12.37 8.74
CA ASN A 206 -7.12 12.58 7.61
C ASN A 206 -6.76 13.79 6.73
N ALA A 207 -6.01 14.75 7.26
CA ALA A 207 -5.70 16.01 6.59
C ALA A 207 -4.63 15.89 5.49
N VAL A 208 -4.06 14.70 5.26
CA VAL A 208 -2.94 14.51 4.34
C VAL A 208 -3.26 13.46 3.27
N ASP A 209 -2.86 13.71 2.03
CA ASP A 209 -3.09 12.81 0.91
C ASP A 209 -2.16 11.59 0.93
N PHE A 210 -0.98 11.77 1.52
CA PHE A 210 0.03 10.73 1.65
C PHE A 210 0.79 10.87 2.96
N ALA A 211 1.12 9.74 3.61
CA ALA A 211 2.15 9.73 4.63
C ALA A 211 2.89 8.40 4.65
N ILE A 212 4.17 8.47 4.97
CA ILE A 212 5.04 7.33 5.23
C ILE A 212 5.74 7.55 6.56
N TYR A 213 5.77 6.51 7.39
CA TYR A 213 6.50 6.49 8.64
C TYR A 213 7.51 5.35 8.63
N ILE A 214 8.73 5.66 9.06
CA ILE A 214 9.85 4.74 9.18
C ILE A 214 10.18 4.63 10.68
N ASP A 215 9.96 3.45 11.25
CA ASP A 215 10.24 3.18 12.66
C ASP A 215 11.75 3.20 12.94
N ALA A 216 12.14 3.62 14.13
CA ALA A 216 13.53 3.63 14.59
C ALA A 216 14.23 2.28 14.49
N LYS A 217 13.48 1.18 14.58
CA LYS A 217 14.00 -0.19 14.46
C LYS A 217 14.15 -0.65 13.01
N SER A 218 13.76 0.17 12.03
CA SER A 218 13.94 -0.12 10.62
C SER A 218 15.43 -0.21 10.27
N THR A 219 15.77 -1.15 9.40
CA THR A 219 17.11 -1.23 8.81
C THR A 219 17.49 0.04 8.05
N ILE A 220 16.51 0.75 7.47
CA ILE A 220 16.73 2.04 6.80
C ILE A 220 17.29 3.08 7.77
N VAL A 221 16.78 3.11 9.01
CA VAL A 221 17.28 4.02 10.06
C VAL A 221 18.66 3.57 10.53
N SER A 222 18.90 2.26 10.66
CA SER A 222 20.22 1.74 11.08
C SER A 222 21.35 2.07 10.09
N GLN A 223 21.02 2.35 8.83
CA GLN A 223 21.96 2.79 7.80
C GLN A 223 22.25 4.30 7.86
N LEU A 224 21.46 5.08 8.61
CA LEU A 224 21.80 6.46 8.86
C LEU A 224 23.06 6.47 9.74
N PRO A 225 24.06 7.32 9.44
CA PRO A 225 25.25 7.45 10.27
C PRO A 225 24.87 8.11 11.60
N ILE A 226 24.31 7.31 12.50
CA ILE A 226 24.09 7.65 13.89
C ILE A 226 25.42 7.34 14.59
N MET A 227 25.94 8.31 15.33
CA MET A 227 27.20 8.16 16.05
C MET A 227 27.23 6.84 16.84
N GLU A 228 28.23 6.00 16.59
CA GLU A 228 28.44 4.78 17.35
C GLU A 228 28.46 5.08 18.86
N GLY A 229 27.70 4.32 19.64
CA GLY A 229 27.64 4.47 21.10
C GLY A 229 26.58 5.43 21.65
N VAL A 230 25.79 6.13 20.81
CA VAL A 230 24.69 6.99 21.28
C VAL A 230 23.33 6.32 21.08
N THR A 231 22.71 5.85 22.17
CA THR A 231 21.31 5.42 22.14
C THR A 231 20.40 6.65 22.14
N LEU A 232 19.98 7.09 20.96
CA LEU A 232 19.03 8.19 20.83
C LEU A 232 17.62 7.76 21.29
N PRO A 233 16.88 8.57 22.06
CA PRO A 233 15.46 8.36 22.34
C PRO A 233 14.62 8.72 21.12
N PHE A 234 14.95 8.13 19.98
CA PHE A 234 14.37 8.33 18.66
C PHE A 234 13.28 7.27 18.44
N GLU A 235 12.13 7.69 17.90
CA GLU A 235 11.00 6.80 17.61
C GLU A 235 10.87 6.50 16.13
N GLY A 236 11.10 7.49 15.27
CA GLY A 236 11.00 7.33 13.82
C GLY A 236 10.95 8.63 13.06
N ILE A 237 10.83 8.51 11.73
CA ILE A 237 10.66 9.63 10.80
C ILE A 237 9.29 9.50 10.13
N LEU A 238 8.51 10.57 10.14
CA LEU A 238 7.27 10.71 9.38
C LEU A 238 7.49 11.70 8.24
N MET A 239 7.16 11.31 7.02
CA MET A 239 6.94 12.23 5.91
C MET A 239 5.45 12.29 5.61
N SER A 240 4.89 13.49 5.54
CA SER A 240 3.48 13.72 5.20
C SER A 240 3.36 14.71 4.06
N ALA A 241 2.51 14.42 3.09
CA ALA A 241 2.33 15.23 1.89
C ALA A 241 0.85 15.55 1.67
N THR A 242 0.58 16.81 1.34
CA THR A 242 -0.75 17.33 0.97
C THR A 242 -0.65 17.91 -0.43
N ARG A 243 -1.59 17.55 -1.29
CA ARG A 243 -1.62 18.03 -2.67
C ARG A 243 -1.98 19.51 -2.70
N GLU A 244 -1.21 20.30 -3.43
CA GLU A 244 -1.49 21.72 -3.57
C GLU A 244 -2.76 21.94 -4.43
N ALA A 245 -3.60 22.88 -4.03
CA ALA A 245 -4.84 23.20 -4.73
C ALA A 245 -4.61 23.71 -6.17
N THR A 246 -3.43 24.28 -6.44
CA THR A 246 -2.99 24.77 -7.76
C THR A 246 -2.43 23.68 -8.66
N SER A 247 -2.32 22.44 -8.17
CA SER A 247 -1.82 21.32 -8.97
C SER A 247 -2.75 21.01 -10.15
N PRO A 248 -2.21 20.46 -11.26
CA PRO A 248 -3.01 19.98 -12.38
C PRO A 248 -4.11 18.99 -11.96
N PRO A 249 -5.04 18.61 -12.86
CA PRO A 249 -6.04 17.59 -12.57
C PRO A 249 -5.42 16.27 -12.06
N LYS A 250 -6.23 15.48 -11.34
CA LYS A 250 -5.84 14.17 -10.80
C LYS A 250 -5.31 13.25 -11.91
N GLY A 251 -4.23 12.52 -11.63
CA GLY A 251 -3.53 11.67 -12.59
C GLY A 251 -2.43 12.42 -13.34
N SER A 252 -1.73 13.35 -12.68
CA SER A 252 -0.68 14.15 -13.33
C SER A 252 0.68 13.98 -12.64
N PRO A 253 1.74 13.60 -13.38
CA PRO A 253 3.11 13.50 -12.85
C PRO A 253 3.66 14.81 -12.28
N SER A 254 3.18 15.94 -12.79
CA SER A 254 3.58 17.29 -12.34
C SER A 254 2.72 17.83 -11.20
N ALA A 255 1.83 17.01 -10.61
CA ALA A 255 1.10 17.39 -9.41
C ALA A 255 2.06 17.70 -8.26
N MET A 256 1.88 18.86 -7.63
CA MET A 256 2.75 19.36 -6.59
C MET A 256 2.19 19.02 -5.20
N TYR A 257 3.07 18.55 -4.34
CA TYR A 257 2.76 18.17 -2.98
C TYR A 257 3.59 18.99 -2.00
N ARG A 258 2.88 19.67 -1.10
CA ARG A 258 3.50 20.28 0.07
C ARG A 258 3.81 19.19 1.08
N THR A 259 5.09 18.94 1.24
CA THR A 259 5.64 17.84 2.02
C THR A 259 6.32 18.36 3.27
N ILE A 260 6.06 17.72 4.40
CA ILE A 260 6.66 18.04 5.70
C ILE A 260 7.30 16.77 6.24
N PHE A 261 8.52 16.89 6.74
CA PHE A 261 9.24 15.83 7.43
C PHE A 261 9.19 16.08 8.93
N LYS A 262 9.00 15.01 9.71
CA LYS A 262 9.01 15.04 11.16
C LYS A 262 9.93 13.96 11.71
N ILE A 263 10.81 14.34 12.62
CA ILE A 263 11.62 13.41 13.42
C ILE A 263 10.99 13.32 14.81
N GLN A 264 10.54 12.14 15.19
CA GLN A 264 9.85 11.90 16.46
C GLN A 264 10.83 11.39 17.52
N MET A 265 10.87 12.08 18.66
CA MET A 265 11.59 11.64 19.85
C MET A 265 10.59 11.10 20.89
N LYS A 266 11.07 10.25 21.80
CA LYS A 266 10.23 9.63 22.85
C LYS A 266 9.58 10.66 23.77
N ASP A 267 10.30 11.73 24.08
CA ASP A 267 9.86 12.77 24.99
C ASP A 267 10.54 14.12 24.68
N GLU A 268 9.98 15.19 25.26
CA GLU A 268 10.45 16.55 25.03
C GLU A 268 11.84 16.81 25.65
N GLN A 269 12.17 16.17 26.77
CA GLN A 269 13.48 16.32 27.41
C GLN A 269 14.58 15.74 26.52
N GLY A 270 14.37 14.55 25.98
CA GLY A 270 15.23 13.91 24.99
C GLY A 270 15.36 14.76 23.73
N ALA A 271 14.25 15.32 23.22
CA ALA A 271 14.31 16.24 22.09
C ALA A 271 15.21 17.46 22.40
N ARG A 272 15.08 18.09 23.57
CA ARG A 272 15.93 19.24 23.96
C ARG A 272 17.40 18.85 24.09
N THR A 273 17.71 17.74 24.76
CA THR A 273 19.07 17.25 25.00
C THR A 273 19.79 16.87 23.69
N TYR A 274 19.09 16.16 22.80
CA TYR A 274 19.67 15.63 21.56
C TYR A 274 19.45 16.52 20.33
N LYS A 275 18.96 17.75 20.52
CA LYS A 275 18.71 18.72 19.45
C LYS A 275 19.86 18.88 18.44
N PRO A 276 21.14 18.97 18.86
CA PRO A 276 22.25 19.05 17.90
C PRO A 276 22.37 17.80 17.03
N ILE A 277 22.17 16.61 17.61
CA ILE A 277 22.26 15.33 16.88
C ILE A 277 21.10 15.20 15.91
N VAL A 278 19.89 15.58 16.31
CA VAL A 278 18.71 15.58 15.42
C VAL A 278 18.89 16.54 14.24
N ARG A 279 19.48 17.72 14.47
CA ARG A 279 19.83 18.65 13.38
C ARG A 279 20.87 18.07 12.43
N PHE A 280 21.86 17.36 12.94
CA PHE A 280 22.84 16.66 12.11
C PHE A 280 22.17 15.55 11.28
N LEU A 281 21.30 14.74 11.88
CA LEU A 281 20.51 13.73 11.15
C LEU A 281 19.68 14.35 10.04
N TRP A 282 19.06 15.51 10.29
CA TRP A 282 18.31 16.25 9.29
C TRP A 282 19.18 16.74 8.13
N VAL A 283 20.36 17.28 8.41
CA VAL A 283 21.35 17.68 7.38
C VAL A 283 21.73 16.49 6.49
N MET A 284 21.97 15.32 7.09
CA MET A 284 22.31 14.11 6.33
C MET A 284 21.14 13.62 5.49
N LEU A 285 19.92 13.58 6.05
CA LEU A 285 18.72 13.16 5.34
C LEU A 285 18.40 14.11 4.16
N SER A 286 18.38 15.41 4.42
CA SER A 286 18.12 16.43 3.41
C SER A 286 19.17 16.44 2.31
N SER A 287 20.46 16.31 2.62
CA SER A 287 21.52 16.14 1.61
C SER A 287 21.28 14.93 0.72
N LYS A 288 20.91 13.79 1.31
CA LYS A 288 20.61 12.56 0.56
C LYS A 288 19.38 12.72 -0.32
N LEU A 289 18.28 13.26 0.20
CA LEU A 289 17.08 13.56 -0.59
C LEU A 289 17.36 14.56 -1.72
N GLY A 290 18.18 15.57 -1.46
CA GLY A 290 18.66 16.54 -2.46
C GLY A 290 19.43 15.87 -3.60
N SER A 291 20.28 14.89 -3.29
CA SER A 291 21.00 14.10 -4.31
C SER A 291 20.08 13.29 -5.22
N TYR A 292 18.86 12.96 -4.75
CA TYR A 292 17.83 12.29 -5.54
C TYR A 292 16.89 13.27 -6.29
N GLY A 293 17.22 14.56 -6.33
CA GLY A 293 16.48 15.57 -7.08
C GLY A 293 15.27 16.16 -6.35
N ILE A 294 15.11 15.90 -5.04
CA ILE A 294 14.15 16.65 -4.21
C ILE A 294 14.72 18.05 -3.97
N PRO A 295 13.93 19.13 -4.13
CA PRO A 295 14.40 20.51 -3.91
C PRO A 295 14.49 20.83 -2.41
N ILE A 296 15.31 20.07 -1.69
CA ILE A 296 15.59 20.23 -0.26
C ILE A 296 17.09 20.38 -0.08
N THR A 297 17.49 21.35 0.74
CA THR A 297 18.89 21.61 1.03
C THR A 297 19.20 21.42 2.52
N PRO A 298 20.45 21.11 2.89
CA PRO A 298 20.90 21.00 4.28
C PRO A 298 20.56 22.21 5.16
N GLU A 299 20.45 23.39 4.57
CA GLU A 299 20.15 24.65 5.26
C GLU A 299 18.66 24.81 5.58
N THR A 300 17.80 23.95 5.00
CA THR A 300 16.37 23.94 5.30
C THR A 300 16.18 23.76 6.80
N PRO A 301 15.55 24.69 7.52
CA PRO A 301 15.51 24.60 8.96
C PRO A 301 14.55 23.50 9.43
N ILE A 302 14.95 22.85 10.53
CA ILE A 302 14.09 21.93 11.29
C ILE A 302 13.89 22.50 12.70
N GLU A 303 12.62 22.68 13.08
CA GLU A 303 12.21 23.34 14.31
C GLU A 303 11.67 22.33 15.31
N GLN A 304 12.04 22.51 16.58
CA GLN A 304 11.54 21.66 17.65
C GLN A 304 10.15 22.14 18.10
N GLN A 305 9.18 21.23 18.12
CA GLN A 305 7.82 21.41 18.61
C GLN A 305 7.54 20.28 19.62
N GLY A 306 7.76 20.56 20.91
CA GLY A 306 7.69 19.54 21.96
C GLY A 306 8.71 18.42 21.76
N SER A 307 8.23 17.17 21.64
CA SER A 307 9.04 15.98 21.36
C SER A 307 9.33 15.73 19.87
N VAL A 308 8.83 16.59 18.98
CA VAL A 308 8.93 16.39 17.53
C VAL A 308 9.76 17.50 16.90
N PHE A 309 10.58 17.16 15.91
CA PHE A 309 11.25 18.13 15.05
C PHE A 309 10.56 18.17 13.70
N VAL A 310 10.19 19.35 13.22
CA VAL A 310 9.38 19.55 12.02
C VAL A 310 10.16 20.39 11.02
N SER A 311 10.28 19.91 9.78
CA SER A 311 10.93 20.66 8.70
C SER A 311 10.04 21.80 8.22
N GLN A 312 10.64 22.81 7.61
CA GLN A 312 9.88 23.68 6.71
C GLN A 312 9.25 22.85 5.57
N PRO A 313 8.09 23.27 5.04
CA PRO A 313 7.46 22.58 3.93
C PRO A 313 8.33 22.64 2.66
N VAL A 314 8.40 21.53 1.95
CA VAL A 314 9.08 21.40 0.66
C VAL A 314 8.04 21.02 -0.39
N TRP A 315 8.13 21.62 -1.58
CA TRP A 315 7.26 21.28 -2.69
C TRP A 315 7.92 20.20 -3.54
N ILE A 316 7.26 19.06 -3.66
CA ILE A 316 7.77 17.89 -4.38
C ILE A 316 6.70 17.47 -5.38
N SER A 317 7.09 17.24 -6.63
CA SER A 317 6.16 16.69 -7.63
C SER A 317 5.89 15.20 -7.41
N ALA A 318 4.78 14.70 -7.94
CA ALA A 318 4.48 13.27 -7.93
C ALA A 318 5.60 12.44 -8.60
N GLN A 319 6.14 12.92 -9.71
CA GLN A 319 7.27 12.29 -10.39
C GLN A 319 8.50 12.19 -9.49
N GLN A 320 8.90 13.28 -8.84
CA GLN A 320 10.06 13.27 -7.95
C GLN A 320 9.91 12.29 -6.78
N LEU A 321 8.68 12.09 -6.27
CA LEU A 321 8.42 11.09 -5.24
C LEU A 321 8.61 9.65 -5.74
N VAL A 322 8.24 9.37 -7.00
CA VAL A 322 8.50 8.07 -7.65
C VAL A 322 10.00 7.87 -7.85
N ASP A 323 10.68 8.85 -8.42
CA ASP A 323 12.11 8.78 -8.73
C ASP A 323 12.95 8.49 -7.47
N VAL A 324 12.61 9.13 -6.36
CA VAL A 324 13.25 8.90 -5.05
C VAL A 324 12.96 7.50 -4.53
N ALA A 325 11.72 7.02 -4.62
CA ALA A 325 11.36 5.67 -4.19
C ALA A 325 12.16 4.60 -4.96
N LEU A 326 12.30 4.78 -6.28
CA LEU A 326 13.12 3.90 -7.12
C LEU A 326 14.61 3.96 -6.75
N SER A 327 15.15 5.16 -6.57
CA SER A 327 16.56 5.38 -6.24
C SER A 327 16.96 4.81 -4.87
N ILE A 328 16.01 4.75 -3.93
CA ILE A 328 16.21 4.09 -2.62
C ILE A 328 16.15 2.56 -2.76
N SER A 329 15.36 2.03 -3.68
CA SER A 329 15.20 0.58 -3.87
C SER A 329 16.35 -0.09 -4.63
N SER A 330 17.14 0.65 -5.42
CA SER A 330 18.34 0.15 -6.10
C SER A 330 19.57 0.02 -5.19
N PHE A 331 19.46 0.34 -3.90
CA PHE A 331 20.56 0.39 -2.93
C PHE A 331 21.03 -0.99 -2.42
N ASN A 332 20.46 -2.09 -2.93
CA ASN A 332 20.80 -3.47 -2.55
C ASN A 332 21.79 -4.17 -3.50
N ASN A 333 22.46 -3.45 -4.40
CA ASN A 333 23.57 -3.98 -5.21
C ASN A 333 24.88 -3.24 -4.90
#